data_AF-A0A967I7Q9-F1
#
_entry.id   AF-A0A967I7Q9-F1
#
_cell.length_a   1.000
_cell.length_b   1.000
_cell.length_c   1.000
_cell.angle_alpha   90.00
_cell.angle_beta   90.00
_cell.angle_gamma   90.00
#
_symmetry.space_group_name_H-M   'P 1'
#
loop_
_entity.id
_entity.type
_entity.pdbx_description
1 polymer ?
#
loop_
_entity_poly.entity_id
_entity_poly.type
_entity_poly.pdbx_seq_one_letter_code
_entity_poly.pdbx_strand_id
1 'polypeptide(L)' 'MRVLIPLQGLVDVEAELERLNRRLKKVKSELEKSRAKLDNRRFVEGAPEDVVAQERERLESRQASVAQ' A
#
# COMPACT_ATOMS: atom_id res chain seq x y z
N MET A 1 5.39 -0.81 -35.03
CA MET A 1 4.08 -0.12 -35.02
C MET A 1 3.69 0.14 -33.58
N ARG A 2 3.35 1.39 -33.21
CA ARG A 2 2.76 1.72 -31.90
C ARG A 2 1.29 2.05 -32.12
N VAL A 3 0.39 1.31 -31.45
CA VAL A 3 -1.04 1.57 -31.45
C VAL A 3 -1.33 2.48 -30.26
N LEU A 4 -1.86 3.68 -30.53
CA LEU A 4 -2.33 4.61 -29.50
C LEU A 4 -3.85 4.53 -29.50
N ILE A 5 -4.42 3.97 -28.42
CA ILE A 5 -5.87 3.93 -28.24
C ILE A 5 -6.26 5.22 -27.51
N PRO A 6 -7.07 6.10 -28.13
CA PRO A 6 -7.58 7.27 -27.45
C PRO A 6 -8.58 6.83 -26.37
N LEU A 7 -8.24 7.07 -25.10
CA LEU A 7 -9.06 6.71 -23.94
C LEU A 7 -10.24 7.66 -23.70
N GLN A 8 -10.28 8.78 -24.42
CA GLN A 8 -11.28 9.83 -24.22
C GLN A 8 -12.65 9.35 -24.73
N GLY A 9 -13.60 9.17 -23.80
CA GLY A 9 -14.96 8.69 -24.09
C GLY A 9 -15.17 7.17 -24.00
N LEU A 10 -14.11 6.39 -23.78
CA LEU A 10 -14.18 4.92 -23.59
C LEU A 10 -14.16 4.51 -22.11
N VAL A 11 -13.68 5.39 -21.24
CA VAL A 11 -13.48 5.13 -19.82
C VAL A 11 -14.01 6.32 -19.03
N ASP A 12 -14.81 6.05 -18.01
CA ASP A 12 -15.19 7.05 -17.02
C ASP A 12 -13.96 7.32 -16.13
N VAL A 13 -13.25 8.40 -16.48
CA VAL A 13 -12.00 8.80 -15.81
C VAL A 13 -12.28 9.16 -14.34
N GLU A 14 -13.45 9.72 -14.02
CA GLU A 14 -13.81 10.07 -12.64
C GLU A 14 -14.06 8.80 -11.81
N ALA A 15 -14.83 7.85 -12.35
CA ALA A 15 -15.03 6.55 -11.69
C ALA A 15 -13.73 5.76 -11.53
N GLU A 16 -12.83 5.84 -12.52
CA GLU A 16 -11.51 5.22 -12.43
C GLU A 16 -10.61 5.87 -11.39
N LEU A 17 -10.57 7.19 -11.35
CA LEU A 17 -9.84 7.94 -10.33
C LEU A 17 -10.39 7.64 -8.93
N GLU A 18 -11.71 7.56 -8.76
CA GLU A 18 -12.32 7.15 -7.49
C GLU A 18 -11.90 5.73 -7.10
N ARG A 19 -11.97 4.76 -8.02
CA ARG A 19 -11.58 3.37 -7.74
C ARG A 19 -10.12 3.28 -7.33
N LEU A 20 -9.24 3.96 -8.05
CA LEU A 20 -7.82 4.04 -7.75
C LEU A 20 -7.59 4.71 -6.39
N ASN A 21 -8.24 5.83 -6.12
CA ASN A 21 -8.14 6.52 -4.83
C ASN A 21 -8.62 5.65 -3.66
N ARG A 22 -9.72 4.91 -3.82
CA ARG A 22 -10.22 3.97 -2.79
C ARG A 22 -9.20 2.85 -2.53
N ARG A 23 -8.64 2.27 -3.60
CA ARG A 23 -7.60 1.23 -3.49
C ARG A 23 -6.36 1.78 -2.79
N LEU A 24 -5.90 2.96 -3.20
CA LEU A 24 -4.72 3.64 -2.67
C LEU A 24 -4.92 4.01 -1.19
N LYS A 25 -6.10 4.50 -0.81
CA LYS A 25 -6.47 4.81 0.58
C LYS A 25 -6.48 3.56 1.46
N LYS A 26 -7.00 2.44 0.95
CA LYS A 26 -7.02 1.16 1.68
C LYS A 26 -5.59 0.69 1.98
N VAL A 27 -4.73 0.64 0.95
CA VAL A 27 -3.35 0.19 1.13
C VAL A 27 -2.55 1.15 2.00
N LYS A 28 -2.73 2.47 1.86
CA LYS A 28 -2.12 3.47 2.76
C LYS A 28 -2.54 3.27 4.21
N SER A 29 -3.82 3.05 4.48
CA SER A 29 -4.30 2.82 5.86
C SER A 29 -3.70 1.57 6.48
N GLU A 30 -3.54 0.49 5.71
CA GLU A 30 -2.89 -0.73 6.19
C GLU A 30 -1.39 -0.52 6.44
N LEU A 31 -0.71 0.23 5.56
CA LEU A 31 0.69 0.62 5.76
C LEU A 31 0.88 1.44 7.02
N GLU A 32 0.07 2.47 7.24
CA GLU A 32 0.12 3.30 8.44
C GLU A 32 -0.08 2.48 9.72
N LYS A 33 -0.99 1.50 9.70
CA LYS A 33 -1.19 0.59 10.84
C LYS A 33 0.03 -0.27 11.11
N SER A 34 0.63 -0.86 10.07
CA SER A 34 1.87 -1.64 10.23
C SER A 34 3.03 -0.76 10.71
N ARG A 35 3.12 0.48 10.21
CA ARG A 35 4.17 1.43 10.60
C ARG A 35 4.01 1.85 12.06
N ALA A 36 2.78 2.18 12.47
CA ALA A 36 2.48 2.55 13.85
C ALA A 36 2.78 1.41 14.86
N LYS A 37 2.59 0.15 14.46
CA LYS A 37 3.00 -1.01 15.29
C LYS A 37 4.52 -1.10 15.44
N LEU A 38 5.26 -0.88 14.36
CA LEU A 38 6.73 -0.94 14.38
C LEU A 38 7.39 0.29 15.01
N ASP A 39 6.73 1.45 14.98
CA ASP A 39 7.16 2.66 15.70
C ASP A 39 6.91 2.56 17.21
N ASN A 40 6.03 1.65 17.64
CA ASN A 40 5.80 1.42 19.05
C ASN A 40 6.98 0.65 19.67
N ARG A 41 7.85 1.38 20.38
CA ARG A 41 8.99 0.79 21.09
C ARG A 41 8.62 -0.36 22.02
N ARG A 42 7.45 -0.35 22.66
CA ARG A 42 6.98 -1.48 23.48
C ARG A 42 6.74 -2.76 22.67
N PHE A 43 6.34 -2.63 21.40
CA PHE A 43 6.18 -3.76 20.50
C PHE A 43 7.54 -4.26 20.00
N VAL A 44 8.46 -3.35 19.67
CA VAL A 44 9.81 -3.71 19.20
C VAL A 44 10.68 -4.32 20.31
N GLU A 45 10.60 -3.78 21.52
CA GLU A 45 11.41 -4.23 22.67
C GLU A 45 10.76 -5.38 23.45
N GLY A 46 9.43 -5.53 23.35
CA GLY A 46 8.67 -6.50 24.14
C GLY A 46 8.15 -7.71 23.35
N ALA A 47 8.14 -7.67 22.02
CA ALA A 47 7.74 -8.80 21.20
C ALA A 47 8.97 -9.64 20.77
N PRO A 48 8.79 -10.95 20.51
CA PRO A 48 9.86 -11.79 19.96
C PRO A 48 10.40 -11.20 18.65
N GLU A 49 11.72 -11.27 18.45
CA GLU A 49 12.39 -10.74 17.25
C GLU A 49 11.77 -11.30 15.96
N ASP A 50 11.37 -12.58 15.95
CA ASP A 50 10.70 -13.23 14.83
C ASP A 50 9.40 -12.51 14.40
N VAL A 51 8.63 -12.02 15.37
CA VAL A 51 7.37 -11.30 15.13
C VAL A 51 7.64 -9.89 14.61
N VAL A 52 8.67 -9.22 15.14
CA VAL A 52 9.09 -7.88 14.69
C VAL A 52 9.66 -7.95 13.28
N ALA A 53 10.47 -8.97 12.97
CA ALA A 53 11.02 -9.22 11.65
C ALA A 53 9.92 -9.52 10.62
N GLN A 54 8.96 -10.38 10.96
CA GLN A 54 7.83 -10.69 10.10
C GLN A 54 6.95 -9.47 9.81
N GLU A 55 6.70 -8.61 10.81
CA GLU A 55 5.88 -7.41 10.60
C GLU A 55 6.64 -6.32 9.82
N ARG A 56 7.98 -6.28 9.91
CA ARG A 56 8.86 -5.45 9.04
C ARG A 56 8.82 -5.92 7.59
N GLU A 57 8.99 -7.20 7.35
CA GLU A 57 8.94 -7.79 6.01
C GLU A 57 7.55 -7.57 5.35
N ARG A 58 6.48 -7.72 6.14
CA ARG A 58 5.12 -7.36 5.70
C ARG A 58 4.99 -5.89 5.33
N LEU A 59 5.65 -4.99 6.05
CA LEU A 59 5.61 -3.57 5.74
C LEU A 59 6.35 -3.27 4.43
N GLU A 60 7.55 -3.82 4.25
CA GLU A 60 8.32 -3.67 3.00
C GLU A 60 7.57 -4.22 1.78
N SER A 61 7.02 -5.43 1.88
CA SER A 61 6.24 -6.05 0.78
C SER A 61 5.03 -5.19 0.37
N ARG A 62 4.34 -4.60 1.35
CA ARG A 62 3.22 -3.68 1.10
C ARG A 62 3.68 -2.34 0.53
N GLN A 63 4.84 -1.84 0.95
CA GLN A 63 5.42 -0.61 0.39
C GLN A 63 5.82 -0.79 -1.07
N ALA A 64 6.46 -1.91 -1.41
CA ALA A 64 6.81 -2.25 -2.78
C ALA A 64 5.57 -2.29 -3.70
N SER A 65 4.44 -2.78 -3.18
CA SER A 65 3.17 -2.89 -3.92
C SER A 65 2.46 -1.55 -4.16
N VAL A 66 2.85 -0.47 -3.47
CA VAL A 66 2.31 0.89 -3.66
C VAL A 66 3.19 1.72 -4.59
N ALA A 67 4.45 1.33 -4.77
CA ALA A 67 5.42 2.04 -5.60
C ALA A 67 5.45 1.57 -7.07
N GLN A 68 4.88 0.41 -7.38
CA GLN A 68 4.71 -0.12 -8.75
C GLN A 68 3.34 0.23 -9.33
#